data_AF-A0A382Z4G6-F1
#
_entry.id   AF-A0A382Z4G6-F1
#
_cell.length_a   1.000
_cell.length_b   1.000
_cell.length_c   1.000
_cell.angle_alpha   90.00
_cell.angle_beta   90.00
_cell.angle_gamma   90.00
#
_symmetry.space_group_name_H-M   'P 1'
#
loop_
_entity.id
_entity.type
_entity.pdbx_description
1 polymer ?
#
loop_
_entity_poly.entity_id
_entity_poly.type
_entity_poly.pdbx_seq_one_letter_code
_entity_poly.pdbx_strand_id
1 'polypeptide(L)'
;VSDKYIDQKNEEKRMFEVFPSPVNTTVHFAHVAYRMEERYALRDPEVNYFQTWTSEETMRRINDADVFVVSGFWDDDLLERAPKLKYIQ
;
A
#
# COMPACT_ATOMS: atom_id res chain seq x y z
N VAL A 1 27.88 -11.33 24.19
CA VAL A 1 27.19 -11.39 22.87
C VAL A 1 25.83 -10.78 23.09
N SER A 2 25.67 -9.46 22.98
CA SER A 2 24.34 -8.87 23.22
C SER A 2 24.09 -7.65 22.35
N ASP A 3 24.92 -6.60 22.42
CA ASP A 3 24.44 -5.32 21.90
C ASP A 3 24.61 -5.19 20.38
N LYS A 4 25.77 -5.61 19.84
CA LYS A 4 26.03 -5.57 18.39
C LYS A 4 25.13 -6.52 17.58
N TYR A 5 24.76 -7.66 18.14
CA TYR A 5 23.89 -8.64 17.48
C TYR A 5 22.42 -8.20 17.48
N ILE A 6 22.00 -7.48 18.53
CA ILE A 6 20.67 -6.89 18.65
C ILE A 6 20.56 -5.65 17.74
N ASP A 7 21.60 -4.81 17.68
CA ASP A 7 21.64 -3.67 16.75
C ASP A 7 21.57 -4.12 15.29
N GLN A 8 22.31 -5.16 14.92
CA GLN A 8 22.31 -5.68 13.55
C GLN A 8 20.94 -6.26 13.15
N LYS A 9 20.28 -6.97 14.06
CA LYS A 9 18.89 -7.44 13.84
C LYS A 9 17.89 -6.28 13.78
N ASN A 10 18.09 -5.21 14.56
CA ASN A 10 17.23 -4.03 14.51
C ASN A 10 17.47 -3.19 13.26
N GLU A 11 18.69 -3.14 12.74
CA GLU A 11 19.04 -2.57 11.44
C GLU A 11 18.43 -3.40 10.30
N GLU A 12 18.54 -4.73 10.33
CA GLU A 12 17.87 -5.61 9.38
C GLU A 12 16.34 -5.41 9.44
N LYS A 13 15.76 -5.33 10.65
CA LYS A 13 14.32 -5.05 10.84
C LYS A 13 13.92 -3.66 10.34
N ARG A 14 14.79 -2.65 10.51
CA ARG A 14 14.61 -1.31 9.93
C ARG A 14 14.77 -1.31 8.41
N MET A 15 15.62 -2.17 7.85
CA MET A 15 15.71 -2.40 6.40
C MET A 15 14.42 -3.05 5.85
N PHE A 16 13.65 -3.78 6.67
CA PHE A 16 12.32 -4.28 6.34
C PHE A 16 11.18 -3.24 6.47
N GLU A 17 11.45 -2.06 7.04
CA GLU A 17 10.49 -0.95 7.18
C GLU A 17 10.82 0.25 6.27
N VAL A 18 11.61 0.05 5.22
CA VAL A 18 11.81 1.08 4.20
C VAL A 18 10.59 1.10 3.29
N PHE A 19 9.95 2.27 3.19
CA PHE A 19 8.91 2.50 2.20
C PHE A 19 9.46 2.19 0.80
N PRO A 20 8.73 1.47 -0.07
CA PRO A 20 9.25 1.10 -1.38
C PRO A 20 9.68 2.33 -2.19
N SER A 21 10.69 2.16 -3.05
CA SER A 21 11.01 3.20 -4.04
C SER A 21 9.80 3.42 -4.96
N PRO A 22 9.67 4.58 -5.62
CA PRO A 22 8.52 4.88 -6.48
C PRO A 22 8.20 3.76 -7.48
N VAL A 23 9.19 3.29 -8.24
CA VAL A 23 9.03 2.21 -9.24
C VAL A 23 8.58 0.85 -8.66
N ASN A 24 8.77 0.64 -7.36
CA ASN A 24 8.37 -0.59 -6.65
C ASN A 24 7.11 -0.38 -5.78
N THR A 25 6.54 0.83 -5.77
CA THR A 25 5.35 1.17 -4.99
C THR A 25 4.11 0.89 -5.81
N THR A 26 3.09 0.28 -5.19
CA THR A 26 1.76 0.11 -5.78
C THR A 26 0.71 0.89 -4.98
N VAL A 27 0.02 1.81 -5.66
CA VAL A 27 -1.09 2.60 -5.12
C VAL A 27 -2.43 2.00 -5.52
N HIS A 28 -3.26 1.68 -4.54
CA HIS A 28 -4.62 1.19 -4.75
C HIS A 28 -5.63 2.28 -4.39
N PHE A 29 -6.34 2.78 -5.41
CA PHE A 29 -7.47 3.68 -5.23
C PHE A 29 -8.77 2.89 -5.02
N ALA A 30 -9.45 3.08 -3.90
CA ALA A 30 -10.75 2.50 -3.57
C ALA A 30 -11.80 3.61 -3.34
N HIS A 31 -12.09 4.33 -4.42
CA HIS A 31 -13.03 5.44 -4.43
C HIS A 31 -14.15 5.21 -5.44
N VAL A 32 -15.35 4.90 -4.96
CA VAL A 32 -16.52 4.67 -5.84
C VAL A 32 -16.94 5.93 -6.61
N ALA A 33 -16.79 7.11 -6.00
CA ALA A 33 -17.29 8.37 -6.55
C ALA A 33 -16.30 9.09 -7.48
N TYR A 34 -15.02 8.68 -7.47
CA TYR A 34 -13.95 9.43 -8.13
C TYR A 34 -13.12 8.53 -9.03
N ARG A 35 -12.92 8.94 -10.29
CA ARG A 35 -12.02 8.26 -11.26
C ARG A 35 -10.56 8.66 -10.98
N MET A 36 -10.04 8.25 -9.83
CA MET A 36 -8.72 8.66 -9.33
C MET A 36 -7.60 8.15 -10.23
N GLU A 37 -7.66 6.89 -10.66
CA GLU A 37 -6.68 6.30 -11.58
C GLU A 37 -6.49 7.16 -12.83
N GLU A 38 -7.59 7.52 -13.50
CA GLU A 38 -7.56 8.32 -14.72
C GLU A 38 -6.96 9.71 -14.52
N ARG A 39 -7.29 10.36 -13.39
CA ARG A 39 -6.74 11.68 -13.07
C ARG A 39 -5.28 11.60 -12.61
N TYR A 40 -4.89 10.48 -12.02
CA TYR A 40 -3.52 10.24 -11.57
C TYR A 40 -2.60 9.94 -12.75
N ALA A 41 -3.07 9.17 -13.74
CA ALA A 41 -2.35 8.89 -14.98
C ALA A 41 -1.89 10.15 -15.72
N LEU A 42 -2.68 11.23 -15.69
CA LEU A 42 -2.34 12.51 -16.31
C LEU A 42 -1.11 13.21 -15.69
N ARG A 43 -0.64 12.73 -14.53
CA ARG A 43 0.55 13.25 -13.84
C ARG A 43 1.83 12.48 -14.17
N ASP A 44 1.75 11.47 -15.04
CA ASP A 44 2.88 10.61 -15.43
C ASP A 44 3.64 10.04 -14.22
N PRO A 45 2.95 9.29 -13.33
CA PRO A 45 3.56 8.82 -12.09
C PRO A 45 4.52 7.65 -12.34
N GLU A 46 5.65 7.64 -11.61
CA GLU A 46 6.62 6.53 -11.65
C GLU A 46 6.17 5.28 -10.88
N VAL A 47 5.09 5.39 -10.08
CA VAL A 47 4.56 4.30 -9.27
C VAL A 47 3.60 3.43 -10.08
N ASN A 48 3.44 2.17 -9.67
CA ASN A 48 2.33 1.35 -10.14
C ASN A 48 1.04 1.81 -9.46
N TYR A 49 -0.09 1.73 -10.16
CA TYR A 49 -1.37 2.09 -9.57
C TYR A 49 -2.53 1.34 -10.23
N PHE A 50 -3.62 1.20 -9.49
CA PHE A 50 -4.88 0.68 -10.00
C PHE A 50 -6.07 1.19 -9.18
N GLN A 51 -7.27 1.02 -9.71
CA GLN A 51 -8.51 1.35 -9.01
C GLN A 51 -9.46 0.16 -8.97
N THR A 52 -10.14 0.00 -7.82
CA THR A 52 -11.27 -0.93 -7.66
C THR A 52 -12.56 -0.15 -7.46
N TRP A 53 -13.68 -0.76 -7.84
CA TRP A 53 -14.99 -0.10 -7.87
C TRP A 53 -16.00 -0.70 -6.89
N THR A 54 -15.65 -1.80 -6.22
CA THR A 54 -16.51 -2.48 -5.25
C THR A 54 -15.73 -2.89 -4.00
N SER A 55 -16.41 -3.04 -2.86
CA SER A 55 -15.80 -3.55 -1.64
C SER A 55 -15.22 -4.96 -1.83
N GLU A 56 -15.90 -5.82 -2.59
CA GLU A 56 -15.45 -7.18 -2.87
C GLU A 56 -14.13 -7.20 -3.64
N GLU A 57 -14.02 -6.40 -4.70
CA GLU A 57 -12.79 -6.29 -5.48
C GLU A 57 -11.66 -5.67 -4.65
N THR A 58 -11.99 -4.67 -3.83
CA THR A 58 -11.04 -4.03 -2.91
C THR A 58 -10.45 -5.05 -1.94
N MET A 59 -11.30 -5.88 -1.31
CA MET A 59 -10.90 -6.95 -0.40
C MET A 59 -10.05 -8.03 -1.08
N ARG A 60 -10.31 -8.35 -2.35
CA ARG A 60 -9.51 -9.32 -3.12
C ARG A 60 -8.12 -8.80 -3.48
N ARG A 61 -7.98 -7.49 -3.68
CA ARG A 61 -6.75 -6.87 -4.21
C ARG A 61 -5.90 -6.14 -3.18
N ILE A 62 -6.35 -6.01 -1.92
CA ILE A 62 -5.63 -5.24 -0.90
C ILE A 62 -4.19 -5.71 -0.64
N ASN A 63 -3.89 -6.99 -0.87
CA ASN A 63 -2.53 -7.55 -0.73
C ASN A 63 -1.56 -7.10 -1.84
N ASP A 64 -2.07 -6.49 -2.90
CA ASP A 64 -1.25 -5.95 -3.99
C ASP A 64 -0.71 -4.55 -3.66
N ALA A 65 -1.26 -3.89 -2.63
CA ALA A 65 -1.02 -2.48 -2.34
C ALA A 65 0.04 -2.24 -1.26
N ASP A 66 0.93 -1.27 -1.51
CA ASP A 66 1.76 -0.65 -0.48
C ASP A 66 1.09 0.61 0.08
N VAL A 67 0.30 1.27 -0.76
CA VAL A 67 -0.47 2.48 -0.43
C VAL A 67 -1.93 2.26 -0.76
N PHE A 68 -2.81 2.49 0.21
CA PHE A 68 -4.24 2.38 0.04
C PHE A 68 -4.91 3.75 0.20
N VAL A 69 -5.53 4.24 -0.86
CA VAL A 69 -6.21 5.53 -0.90
C VAL A 69 -7.70 5.25 -1.02
N VAL A 70 -8.44 5.45 0.07
CA VAL A 70 -9.79 4.90 0.27
C VAL A 70 -10.74 5.95 0.81
N SER A 71 -12.02 5.80 0.47
CA SER A 71 -13.10 6.48 1.20
C SER A 71 -14.15 5.49 1.69
N GLY A 72 -15.08 5.09 0.82
CA GLY A 72 -16.28 4.34 1.21
C GLY A 72 -16.10 2.83 1.37
N PHE A 73 -14.92 2.28 1.08
CA PHE A 73 -14.64 0.83 1.14
C PHE A 73 -13.69 0.43 2.26
N TRP A 74 -13.45 1.30 3.24
CA TRP A 74 -12.67 0.95 4.43
C TRP A 74 -13.40 -0.10 5.26
N ASP A 75 -12.66 -1.12 5.69
CA ASP A 75 -13.06 -2.20 6.58
C ASP A 75 -11.81 -2.68 7.33
N ASP A 76 -11.86 -2.78 8.66
CA ASP A 76 -10.70 -3.16 9.46
C ASP A 76 -10.21 -4.59 9.13
N ASP A 77 -11.10 -5.47 8.66
CA ASP A 77 -10.78 -6.83 8.21
C ASP A 77 -9.82 -6.85 7.01
N LEU A 78 -9.68 -5.73 6.28
CA LEU A 78 -8.70 -5.59 5.21
C LEU A 78 -7.26 -5.72 5.73
N LEU A 79 -6.99 -5.26 6.96
CA LEU A 79 -5.64 -5.26 7.53
C LEU A 79 -5.09 -6.68 7.70
N GLU A 80 -5.96 -7.66 7.98
CA GLU A 80 -5.57 -9.06 8.06
C GLU A 80 -5.06 -9.62 6.72
N ARG A 81 -5.44 -8.98 5.61
CA ARG A 81 -5.13 -9.40 4.23
C ARG A 81 -4.12 -8.48 3.54
N ALA A 82 -3.62 -7.46 4.23
CA ALA A 82 -2.79 -6.41 3.66
C ALA A 82 -1.37 -6.37 4.26
N PRO A 83 -0.60 -7.49 4.29
CA PRO A 83 0.70 -7.56 4.94
C PRO A 83 1.78 -6.63 4.32
N LYS A 84 1.56 -6.16 3.09
CA LYS A 84 2.45 -5.22 2.40
C LYS A 84 2.11 -3.76 2.67
N LEU A 85 0.90 -3.48 3.14
CA LEU A 85 0.38 -2.12 3.25
C LEU A 85 1.21 -1.30 4.25
N LYS A 86 1.69 -0.15 3.79
CA LYS A 86 2.54 0.78 4.55
C LYS A 86 1.85 2.09 4.87
N TYR A 87 0.85 2.48 4.09
CA TYR A 87 0.16 3.75 4.25
C TYR A 87 -1.30 3.69 3.80
N ILE A 88 -2.18 4.33 4.57
CA ILE A 88 -3.62 4.44 4.31
C ILE A 88 -3.98 5.94 4.33
N GLN A 89 -4.74 6.39 3.33
CA GLN A 89 -5.24 7.76 3.19
C GLN A 89 -6.72 7.79 2.83
#